data_AF-A0A7S0M556-F1
#
_entry.id   AF-A0A7S0M556-F1
#
_cell.length_a   1.000
_cell.length_b   1.000
_cell.length_c   1.000
_cell.angle_alpha   90.00
_cell.angle_beta   90.00
_cell.angle_gamma   90.00
#
_symmetry.space_group_name_H-M   'P 1'
#
loop_
_entity.id
_entity.type
_entity.pdbx_description
1 polymer ?
#
loop_
_entity_poly.entity_id
_entity_poly.type
_entity_poly.pdbx_seq_one_letter_code
_entity_poly.pdbx_strand_id
1 'polypeptide(L)'
;WSVAKAGELEVLSTRESVLRRPDMWIGDISTVVKPAYEVTIAGEEEPEAQTGDEPSMPRATDGVSLASIEGPISSVLGSAASESNGTRLVARQREMKYNAGVLKTFDEIIVNAVDRQVEVEEMREIRVIINRTTGELSVWNDGPGIDPVPHKSGKGLVPEVAFGEFMAST
;
A
#
# COMPACT_ATOMS: atom_id res chain seq x y z
N TRP A 1 -38.52 2.86 24.96
CA TRP A 1 -37.64 3.32 23.88
C TRP A 1 -37.68 4.84 23.88
N SER A 2 -36.67 5.49 24.46
CA SER A 2 -36.57 6.95 24.45
C SER A 2 -36.17 7.39 23.06
N VAL A 3 -37.02 8.17 22.40
CA VAL A 3 -36.72 8.74 21.08
C VAL A 3 -35.68 9.83 21.30
N ALA A 4 -34.47 9.66 20.76
CA ALA A 4 -33.42 10.68 20.83
C ALA A 4 -33.94 12.00 20.24
N LYS A 5 -33.63 13.13 20.88
CA LYS A 5 -34.07 14.44 20.38
C LYS A 5 -33.30 14.78 19.10
N ALA A 6 -33.92 15.50 18.17
CA ALA A 6 -33.30 15.83 16.87
C ALA A 6 -31.94 16.57 16.97
N GLY A 7 -31.64 17.22 18.10
CA GLY A 7 -30.34 17.87 18.34
C GLY A 7 -29.24 16.94 18.88
N GLU A 8 -29.56 15.68 19.17
CA GLU A 8 -28.61 14.66 19.64
C GLU A 8 -28.14 13.74 18.51
N LEU A 9 -28.69 13.90 17.30
CA LEU A 9 -28.39 13.11 16.12
C LEU A 9 -27.68 13.99 15.09
N GLU A 10 -26.48 13.58 14.70
CA GLU A 10 -25.68 14.21 13.65
C GLU A 10 -25.69 13.29 12.42
N VAL A 11 -26.14 13.80 11.27
CA VAL A 11 -26.06 13.10 9.99
C VAL A 11 -24.82 13.61 9.27
N LEU A 12 -23.87 12.72 9.02
CA LEU A 12 -22.62 13.04 8.33
C LEU A 12 -22.71 12.60 6.87
N SER A 13 -22.08 13.36 5.97
CA SER A 13 -21.79 12.87 4.64
C SER A 13 -20.76 11.72 4.70
N THR A 14 -20.66 10.93 3.63
CA THR A 14 -19.68 9.84 3.54
C THR A 14 -18.25 10.35 3.76
N ARG A 15 -17.89 11.47 3.15
CA ARG A 15 -16.55 12.07 3.27
C ARG A 15 -16.25 12.50 4.71
N GLU A 16 -17.21 13.11 5.39
CA GLU A 16 -17.05 13.52 6.79
C GLU A 16 -16.95 12.29 7.72
N SER A 17 -17.73 11.24 7.44
CA SER A 17 -17.65 9.97 8.18
C SER A 17 -16.27 9.32 8.06
N VAL A 18 -15.72 9.25 6.83
CA VAL A 18 -14.36 8.73 6.57
C VAL A 18 -13.31 9.51 7.36
N LEU A 19 -13.37 10.84 7.35
CA LEU A 19 -12.39 11.67 8.04
C LEU A 19 -12.54 11.62 9.57
N ARG A 20 -13.76 11.49 10.08
CA ARG A 20 -14.03 11.50 11.53
C ARG A 20 -13.82 10.14 12.18
N ARG A 21 -13.99 9.06 11.41
CA ARG A 21 -13.83 7.66 11.84
C ARG A 21 -13.07 6.84 10.80
N PRO A 22 -11.80 7.18 10.50
CA PRO A 22 -11.01 6.47 9.50
C PRO A 22 -10.75 5.01 9.89
N ASP A 23 -10.83 4.70 11.19
CA ASP A 23 -10.73 3.35 11.76
C ASP A 23 -11.69 2.33 11.13
N MET A 24 -12.88 2.80 10.72
CA MET A 24 -13.88 1.96 10.06
C MET A 24 -13.57 1.66 8.59
N TRP A 25 -12.68 2.41 7.97
CA TRP A 25 -12.41 2.36 6.53
C TRP A 25 -11.03 1.76 6.21
N ILE A 26 -9.99 2.27 6.87
CA ILE A 26 -8.59 1.89 6.61
C ILE A 26 -7.96 1.19 7.82
N GLY A 27 -8.74 0.92 8.87
CA GLY A 27 -8.24 0.39 10.14
C GLY A 27 -7.57 1.45 11.01
N ASP A 28 -6.94 1.00 12.09
CA ASP A 28 -6.35 1.89 13.09
C ASP A 28 -5.26 2.79 12.48
N ILE A 29 -5.46 4.10 12.62
CA ILE A 29 -4.51 5.13 12.19
C ILE A 29 -3.46 5.46 13.25
N SER A 30 -3.53 4.81 14.42
CA SER A 30 -2.51 4.93 15.45
C SER A 30 -1.26 4.13 15.09
N THR A 31 -0.13 4.52 15.66
CA THR A 31 1.10 3.75 15.52
C THR A 31 1.09 2.59 16.51
N VAL A 32 1.21 1.37 16.01
CA VAL A 32 1.22 0.14 16.80
C VAL A 32 2.60 -0.48 16.80
N VAL A 33 2.94 -1.19 17.88
CA VAL A 33 4.12 -2.06 17.95
C VAL A 33 3.63 -3.48 17.88
N LYS A 34 3.94 -4.18 16.78
CA LYS A 34 3.53 -5.56 16.54
C LYS A 34 4.65 -6.33 15.85
N PRO A 35 4.72 -7.66 16.03
CA PRO A 35 5.61 -8.48 15.22
C PRO A 35 5.23 -8.39 13.74
N ALA A 36 6.21 -8.14 12.88
CA ALA A 36 6.08 -8.11 11.43
C ALA A 36 7.28 -8.81 10.78
N TYR A 37 7.13 -9.22 9.51
CA TYR A 37 8.22 -9.82 8.75
C TYR A 37 8.99 -8.73 7.99
N GLU A 38 10.27 -8.62 8.28
CA GLU A 38 11.24 -7.88 7.46
C GLU A 38 11.74 -8.80 6.36
N VAL A 39 11.65 -8.37 5.10
CA VAL A 39 12.20 -9.13 3.97
C VAL A 39 13.48 -8.43 3.50
N THR A 40 14.59 -9.17 3.51
CA THR A 40 15.90 -8.70 3.03
C THR A 40 16.39 -9.58 1.89
N ILE A 41 17.22 -9.03 1.01
CA ILE A 41 17.92 -9.80 -0.01
C ILE A 41 19.16 -10.45 0.63
N ALA A 42 19.32 -11.76 0.47
CA ALA A 42 20.44 -12.51 1.03
C ALA A 42 21.76 -12.02 0.41
N GLY A 43 22.67 -11.54 1.26
CA GLY A 43 23.97 -11.00 0.86
C GLY A 43 24.10 -9.49 1.07
N GLU A 44 22.99 -8.77 1.28
CA GLU A 44 22.97 -7.37 1.73
C GLU A 44 22.65 -7.35 3.24
N GLU A 45 23.60 -7.77 4.07
CA GLU A 45 23.50 -7.56 5.52
C GLU A 45 23.99 -6.15 5.84
N GLU A 46 23.07 -5.24 6.20
CA GLU A 46 23.48 -4.05 6.94
C GLU A 46 23.98 -4.49 8.34
N PRO A 47 25.10 -3.92 8.83
CA PRO A 47 25.68 -4.34 10.10
C PRO A 47 24.70 -4.08 11.25
N GLU A 48 24.54 -5.09 12.11
CA GLU A 48 23.68 -5.02 13.30
C GLU A 48 24.02 -3.76 14.12
N ALA A 49 23.03 -2.87 14.29
CA ALA A 49 23.17 -1.71 15.15
C ALA A 49 23.39 -2.17 16.60
N GLN A 50 24.57 -1.86 17.14
CA GLN A 50 24.91 -2.11 18.53
C GLN A 50 23.94 -1.37 19.47
N THR A 51 23.45 -2.09 20.46
CA THR A 51 22.61 -1.59 21.54
C THR A 51 23.37 -0.59 22.43
N GLY A 52 23.05 0.70 22.29
CA GLY A 52 23.52 1.74 23.20
C GLY A 52 23.33 3.13 22.61
N ASP A 53 22.49 3.94 23.27
CA ASP A 53 22.14 5.34 23.01
C ASP A 53 21.12 5.63 21.89
N GLU A 54 20.23 6.59 22.19
CA GLU A 54 19.04 6.94 21.41
C GLU A 54 19.33 7.13 19.92
N PRO A 55 18.50 6.58 19.00
CA PRO A 55 18.73 6.74 17.59
C PRO A 55 18.36 8.18 17.17
N SER A 56 19.36 9.04 17.05
CA SER A 56 19.29 10.15 16.10
C SER A 56 18.98 9.57 14.71
N MET A 57 17.99 10.14 14.02
CA MET A 57 17.53 9.67 12.70
C MET A 57 18.69 9.23 11.80
N PRO A 58 18.65 8.03 11.19
CA PRO A 58 19.70 7.61 10.27
C PRO A 58 19.74 8.54 9.06
N ARG A 59 20.94 9.04 8.79
CA ARG A 59 21.28 9.89 7.64
C ARG A 59 21.13 9.06 6.36
N ALA A 60 20.45 9.62 5.36
CA ALA A 60 20.11 8.99 4.09
C ALA A 60 21.30 8.23 3.47
N THR A 61 21.18 6.90 3.39
CA THR A 61 21.94 6.07 2.46
C THR A 61 21.03 5.73 1.28
N ASP A 62 21.65 5.79 0.10
CA ASP A 62 21.01 5.80 -1.19
C ASP A 62 20.16 4.55 -1.48
N GLY A 63 19.08 4.79 -2.22
CA GLY A 63 18.11 3.84 -2.79
C GLY A 63 18.31 2.35 -2.51
N VAL A 64 17.39 1.76 -1.74
CA VAL A 64 17.16 0.31 -1.78
C VAL A 64 16.59 -0.01 -3.16
N SER A 65 17.46 -0.46 -4.07
CA SER A 65 17.06 -1.03 -5.35
C SER A 65 16.51 -2.43 -5.08
N LEU A 66 15.21 -2.54 -4.83
CA LEU A 66 14.53 -3.82 -4.87
C LEU A 66 14.68 -4.34 -6.32
N ALA A 67 15.52 -5.37 -6.50
CA ALA A 67 15.69 -6.03 -7.77
C ALA A 67 14.32 -6.34 -8.40
N SER A 68 14.15 -6.06 -9.69
CA SER A 68 12.93 -6.37 -10.43
C SER A 68 12.61 -7.86 -10.27
N ILE A 69 11.56 -8.17 -9.49
CA ILE A 69 11.09 -9.55 -9.35
C ILE A 69 10.15 -9.81 -10.53
N GLU A 70 10.67 -10.45 -11.57
CA GLU A 70 9.86 -10.93 -12.68
C GLU A 70 9.13 -12.23 -12.28
N GLY A 71 7.79 -12.21 -12.31
CA GLY A 71 6.96 -13.40 -12.10
C GLY A 71 5.64 -13.10 -11.36
N PRO A 72 4.70 -14.06 -11.36
CA PRO A 72 3.43 -13.90 -10.66
C PRO A 72 3.65 -13.84 -9.15
N ILE A 73 3.03 -12.87 -8.46
CA ILE A 73 3.20 -12.62 -7.01
C ILE A 73 2.90 -13.88 -6.17
N SER A 74 2.03 -14.77 -6.65
CA SER A 74 1.72 -16.06 -6.02
C SER A 74 2.94 -16.99 -5.86
N SER A 75 3.97 -16.86 -6.71
CA SER A 75 5.20 -17.64 -6.59
C SER A 75 6.12 -17.15 -5.47
N VAL A 76 5.99 -15.89 -5.05
CA VAL A 76 6.82 -15.26 -4.02
C VAL A 76 6.31 -15.59 -2.61
N LEU A 77 4.99 -15.72 -2.43
CA LEU A 77 4.35 -15.96 -1.12
C LEU A 77 4.21 -17.46 -0.77
N GLY A 78 4.48 -18.36 -1.71
CA GLY A 78 4.10 -19.77 -1.61
C GLY A 78 5.20 -20.77 -1.91
N SER A 79 6.44 -20.60 -1.42
CA SER A 79 7.36 -21.73 -1.19
C SER A 79 8.65 -21.26 -0.55
N ALA A 80 9.22 -22.10 0.32
CA ALA A 80 10.64 -22.03 0.61
C ALA A 80 11.41 -22.17 -0.71
N ALA A 81 12.13 -21.11 -1.09
CA ALA A 81 13.03 -21.05 -2.25
C ALA A 81 12.40 -21.39 -3.61
N SER A 82 11.80 -20.38 -4.26
CA SER A 82 11.76 -20.33 -5.72
C SER A 82 12.94 -19.49 -6.20
N GLU A 83 13.91 -20.12 -6.84
CA GLU A 83 15.08 -19.46 -7.44
C GLU A 83 14.71 -18.89 -8.82
N SER A 84 14.58 -17.58 -8.90
CA SER A 84 14.78 -16.83 -10.14
C SER A 84 15.96 -15.87 -9.93
N ASN A 85 17.00 -16.01 -10.77
CA ASN A 85 18.23 -15.20 -10.78
C ASN A 85 19.01 -15.06 -9.45
N GLY A 86 19.17 -16.15 -8.68
CA GLY A 86 20.12 -16.21 -7.55
C GLY A 86 19.85 -15.22 -6.40
N THR A 87 18.75 -14.48 -6.44
CA THR A 87 18.36 -13.51 -5.43
C THR A 87 17.49 -14.23 -4.41
N ARG A 88 18.09 -14.61 -3.28
CA ARG A 88 17.36 -15.29 -2.21
C ARG A 88 16.76 -14.26 -1.26
N LEU A 89 15.44 -14.26 -1.10
CA LEU A 89 14.78 -13.45 -0.08
C LEU A 89 14.83 -14.16 1.28
N VAL A 90 15.07 -13.39 2.34
CA VAL A 90 15.06 -13.88 3.72
C VAL A 90 14.04 -13.07 4.51
N ALA A 91 13.03 -13.74 5.04
CA ALA A 91 12.04 -13.14 5.93
C ALA A 91 12.44 -13.37 7.39
N ARG A 92 12.57 -12.29 8.17
CA ARG A 92 12.86 -12.34 9.62
C ARG A 92 11.73 -11.66 10.38
N GLN A 93 11.19 -12.31 11.39
CA GLN A 93 10.17 -11.70 12.25
C GLN A 93 10.84 -10.76 13.25
N ARG A 94 10.36 -9.51 13.32
CA ARG A 94 10.86 -8.49 14.24
C ARG A 94 9.70 -7.69 14.81
N GLU A 95 9.86 -7.16 16.02
CA GLU A 95 8.93 -6.15 16.52
C GLU A 95 9.15 -4.84 15.76
N MET A 96 8.09 -4.37 15.11
CA MET A 96 8.13 -3.15 14.32
C MET A 96 7.08 -2.17 14.79
N LYS A 97 7.46 -0.89 14.74
CA LYS A 97 6.58 0.24 15.02
C LYS A 97 6.11 0.82 13.69
N TYR A 98 4.82 0.69 13.37
CA TYR A 98 4.26 1.16 12.10
C TYR A 98 2.83 1.68 12.25
N ASN A 99 2.38 2.45 11.25
CA ASN A 99 1.01 2.93 11.16
C ASN A 99 0.20 1.98 10.27
N ALA A 100 -0.83 1.32 10.83
CA ALA A 100 -1.59 0.32 10.09
C ALA A 100 -2.44 0.96 8.98
N GLY A 101 -3.04 2.12 9.21
CA GLY A 101 -3.80 2.86 8.20
C GLY A 101 -2.97 3.28 6.97
N VAL A 102 -1.70 3.66 7.17
CA VAL A 102 -0.79 3.97 6.04
C VAL A 102 -0.50 2.73 5.22
N LEU A 103 -0.19 1.59 5.87
CA LEU A 103 0.04 0.33 5.17
C LEU A 103 -1.22 -0.11 4.41
N LYS A 104 -2.39 0.03 5.02
CA LYS A 104 -3.66 -0.35 4.37
C LYS A 104 -3.96 0.52 3.16
N THR A 105 -3.72 1.83 3.25
CA THR A 105 -3.89 2.74 2.10
C THR A 105 -3.01 2.31 0.93
N PHE A 106 -1.78 1.90 1.20
CA PHE A 106 -0.86 1.44 0.15
C PHE A 106 -1.21 0.05 -0.40
N ASP A 107 -1.66 -0.86 0.46
CA ASP A 107 -2.19 -2.18 0.11
C ASP A 107 -3.33 -2.07 -0.91
N GLU A 108 -4.30 -1.18 -0.70
CA GLU A 108 -5.40 -0.96 -1.66
C GLU A 108 -4.91 -0.55 -3.05
N ILE A 109 -3.88 0.30 -3.14
CA ILE A 109 -3.33 0.72 -4.44
C ILE A 109 -2.61 -0.44 -5.14
N ILE A 110 -1.85 -1.24 -4.40
CA ILE A 110 -1.17 -2.42 -4.97
C ILE A 110 -2.20 -3.45 -5.42
N VAL A 111 -3.20 -3.75 -4.60
CA VAL A 111 -4.25 -4.72 -4.93
C VAL A 111 -4.99 -4.29 -6.20
N ASN A 112 -5.30 -3.00 -6.36
CA ASN A 112 -5.89 -2.50 -7.61
C ASN A 112 -5.01 -2.77 -8.85
N ALA A 113 -3.68 -2.61 -8.74
CA ALA A 113 -2.77 -2.93 -9.83
C ALA A 113 -2.71 -4.44 -10.11
N VAL A 114 -2.74 -5.27 -9.06
CA VAL A 114 -2.76 -6.73 -9.20
C VAL A 114 -4.07 -7.22 -9.82
N ASP A 115 -5.21 -6.68 -9.38
CA ASP A 115 -6.52 -7.01 -9.95
C ASP A 115 -6.57 -6.63 -11.43
N ARG A 116 -5.97 -5.49 -11.80
CA ARG A 116 -5.84 -5.11 -13.21
C ARG A 116 -5.00 -6.10 -14.02
N GLN A 117 -3.95 -6.67 -13.43
CA GLN A 117 -3.14 -7.71 -14.06
C GLN A 117 -3.94 -8.98 -14.37
N VAL A 118 -4.86 -9.34 -13.48
CA VAL A 118 -5.73 -10.52 -13.66
C VAL A 118 -6.67 -10.32 -14.86
N GLU A 119 -7.14 -9.09 -15.08
CA GLU A 119 -8.01 -8.75 -16.21
C GLU A 119 -7.26 -8.54 -17.52
N VAL A 120 -6.01 -8.07 -17.47
CA VAL A 120 -5.22 -7.71 -18.64
C VAL A 120 -4.02 -8.64 -18.78
N GLU A 121 -4.14 -9.60 -19.71
CA GLU A 121 -3.06 -10.55 -20.03
C GLU A 121 -1.76 -9.88 -20.52
N GLU A 122 -1.84 -8.67 -21.07
CA GLU A 122 -0.69 -7.91 -21.58
C GLU A 122 0.15 -7.26 -20.47
N MET A 123 -0.39 -7.13 -19.24
CA MET A 123 0.29 -6.48 -18.12
C MET A 123 1.33 -7.39 -17.48
N ARG A 124 2.59 -6.93 -17.39
CA ARG A 124 3.74 -7.73 -16.96
C ARG A 124 4.49 -7.17 -15.77
N GLU A 125 4.41 -5.87 -15.54
CA GLU A 125 5.24 -5.19 -14.57
C GLU A 125 4.42 -4.27 -13.66
N ILE A 126 4.63 -4.42 -12.35
CA ILE A 126 4.20 -3.46 -11.33
C ILE A 126 5.46 -2.95 -10.65
N ARG A 127 5.65 -1.63 -10.66
CA ARG A 127 6.75 -0.94 -9.99
C ARG A 127 6.24 -0.16 -8.79
N VAL A 128 6.93 -0.34 -7.68
CA VAL A 128 6.72 0.41 -6.44
C VAL A 128 7.93 1.29 -6.19
N ILE A 129 7.70 2.59 -6.11
CA ILE A 129 8.73 3.60 -5.87
C ILE A 129 8.43 4.27 -4.54
N ILE A 130 9.41 4.25 -3.63
CA ILE A 130 9.30 4.84 -2.30
C ILE A 130 10.39 5.89 -2.16
N ASN A 131 10.00 7.17 -2.18
CA ASN A 131 10.90 8.28 -1.91
C ASN A 131 10.74 8.74 -0.46
N ARG A 132 11.66 8.29 0.41
CA ARG A 132 11.64 8.64 1.84
C ARG A 132 11.93 10.12 2.10
N THR A 133 12.59 10.81 1.18
CA THR A 133 12.93 12.23 1.32
C THR A 133 11.72 13.12 1.07
N THR A 134 10.94 12.82 0.02
CA THR A 134 9.72 13.58 -0.31
C THR A 134 8.48 13.05 0.40
N GLY A 135 8.52 11.81 0.90
CA GLY A 135 7.36 11.09 1.39
C GLY A 135 6.47 10.53 0.27
N GLU A 136 6.94 10.53 -0.97
CA GLU A 136 6.18 10.03 -2.11
C GLU A 136 6.19 8.50 -2.15
N LEU A 137 5.00 7.92 -2.32
CA LEU A 137 4.76 6.50 -2.58
C LEU A 137 4.05 6.41 -3.93
N SER A 138 4.70 5.79 -4.90
CA SER A 138 4.20 5.70 -6.27
C SER A 138 4.10 4.23 -6.68
N VAL A 139 2.91 3.82 -7.11
CA VAL A 139 2.65 2.51 -7.74
C VAL A 139 2.39 2.75 -9.21
N TRP A 140 3.12 2.03 -10.06
CA TRP A 140 2.98 2.10 -11.50
C TRP A 140 2.79 0.69 -12.04
N ASN A 141 1.94 0.53 -13.04
CA ASN A 141 1.83 -0.69 -13.81
C ASN A 141 1.89 -0.41 -15.31
N ASP A 142 2.38 -1.40 -16.07
CA ASP A 142 2.27 -1.40 -17.52
C ASP A 142 0.87 -1.90 -17.98
N GLY A 143 0.71 -2.04 -19.30
CA GLY A 143 -0.56 -2.41 -19.92
C GLY A 143 -1.46 -1.22 -20.28
N PRO A 144 -2.68 -1.48 -20.77
CA PRO A 144 -3.64 -0.44 -21.16
C PRO A 144 -4.15 0.29 -19.92
N GLY A 145 -3.93 1.60 -19.91
CA GLY A 145 -4.43 2.51 -18.89
C GLY A 145 -5.95 2.70 -18.94
N ILE A 146 -6.45 3.61 -18.09
CA ILE A 146 -7.86 3.97 -18.06
C ILE A 146 -8.11 5.05 -19.11
N ASP A 147 -9.01 4.78 -20.05
CA ASP A 147 -9.34 5.71 -21.12
C ASP A 147 -10.01 6.99 -20.58
N PRO A 148 -9.56 8.19 -21.01
CA PRO A 148 -10.14 9.46 -20.58
C PRO A 148 -11.44 9.76 -21.35
N VAL A 149 -12.43 8.90 -21.24
CA VAL A 149 -13.75 9.04 -21.89
C VAL A 149 -14.81 9.53 -20.90
N PRO A 150 -15.89 10.20 -21.36
CA PRO A 150 -17.00 10.59 -20.50
C PRO A 150 -17.62 9.37 -19.79
N HIS A 151 -17.80 9.47 -18.47
CA HIS A 151 -18.43 8.41 -17.69
C HIS A 151 -19.94 8.34 -17.94
N LYS A 152 -20.53 7.14 -17.88
CA LYS A 152 -21.97 6.90 -18.18
C LYS A 152 -22.94 7.69 -17.30
N SER A 153 -22.51 8.06 -16.09
CA SER A 153 -23.30 8.90 -15.17
C SER A 153 -23.34 10.38 -15.54
N GLY A 154 -22.50 10.83 -16.49
CA GLY A 154 -22.37 12.24 -16.87
C GLY A 154 -21.58 13.10 -15.88
N LYS A 155 -20.94 12.50 -14.88
CA LYS A 155 -20.22 13.20 -13.78
C LYS A 155 -18.77 13.59 -14.08
N GLY A 156 -18.32 13.51 -15.33
CA GLY A 156 -16.93 13.79 -15.71
C GLY A 156 -16.32 12.67 -16.54
N LEU A 157 -14.99 12.55 -16.49
CA LEU A 157 -14.25 11.48 -17.18
C LEU A 157 -14.17 10.22 -16.32
N VAL A 158 -14.02 9.05 -16.96
CA VAL A 158 -13.86 7.76 -16.27
C VAL A 158 -12.75 7.78 -15.21
N PRO A 159 -11.52 8.28 -15.48
CA PRO A 159 -10.47 8.33 -14.45
C PRO A 159 -10.84 9.23 -13.25
N GLU A 160 -11.50 10.35 -13.51
CA GLU A 160 -11.94 11.29 -12.46
C GLU A 160 -12.97 10.63 -11.54
N VAL A 161 -13.94 9.92 -12.11
CA VAL A 161 -14.97 9.22 -11.32
C VAL A 161 -14.37 8.03 -10.59
N ALA A 162 -13.50 7.25 -11.24
CA ALA A 162 -12.88 6.06 -10.64
C ALA A 162 -12.00 6.40 -9.43
N PHE A 163 -11.25 7.50 -9.47
CA PHE A 163 -10.35 7.89 -8.37
C PHE A 163 -10.91 8.98 -7.44
N GLY A 164 -11.93 9.74 -7.87
CA GLY A 164 -12.44 10.92 -7.16
C GLY A 164 -13.75 10.72 -6.43
N GLU A 165 -14.54 9.70 -6.78
CA GLU A 165 -15.87 9.47 -6.21
C GLU A 165 -15.90 8.20 -5.36
N PHE A 166 -16.45 8.32 -4.14
CA PHE A 166 -16.66 7.17 -3.27
C PHE A 166 -17.68 6.21 -3.88
N MET A 167 -17.44 4.90 -3.74
CA MET A 167 -18.32 3.82 -4.23
C MET A 167 -18.48 3.78 -5.75
N ALA A 168 -17.60 4.44 -6.50
CA ALA A 168 -17.46 4.24 -7.93
C ALA A 168 -16.66 2.96 -8.19
N SER A 169 -17.29 1.98 -8.83
CA SER A 169 -16.62 0.88 -9.53
C SER A 169 -17.07 0.98 -10.99
N THR A 170 -16.13 0.98 -11.91
CA THR A 170 -16.34 1.30 -13.33
C THR A 170 -16.18 0.08 -14.22
#